data_AF-A0A9X4BZ85-F1
#
_entry.id   AF-A0A9X4BZ85-F1
#
_cell.length_a   1.000
_cell.length_b   1.000
_cell.length_c   1.000
_cell.angle_alpha   90.00
_cell.angle_beta   90.00
_cell.angle_gamma   90.00
#
_symmetry.space_group_name_H-M   'P 1'
#
loop_
_entity.id
_entity.type
_entity.pdbx_description
1 polymer ?
#
loop_
_entity_poly.entity_id
_entity_poly.type
_entity_poly.pdbx_seq_one_letter_code
_entity_poly.pdbx_strand_id
1 'polypeptide(L)' 'MFDTDVIPHETKEKLQRLLDLTASLERVNSKVMHGQQPTTEDFQLLGEGRREFGDLIALFGLRPPGNSLS' A
#
# COMPACT_ATOMS: atom_id res chain seq x y z
N MET A 1 -4.44 17.44 -14.36
CA MET A 1 -4.19 17.82 -12.95
C MET A 1 -5.42 17.37 -12.19
N PHE A 2 -5.28 16.40 -11.28
CA PHE A 2 -6.44 15.95 -10.50
C PHE A 2 -6.79 17.07 -9.51
N ASP A 3 -8.02 17.60 -9.59
CA ASP A 3 -8.54 18.57 -8.61
C ASP A 3 -8.67 17.87 -7.25
N THR A 4 -7.63 18.01 -6.43
CA THR A 4 -7.56 17.40 -5.10
C THR A 4 -8.49 18.10 -4.10
N ASP A 5 -9.10 19.22 -4.44
CA ASP A 5 -10.01 19.98 -3.57
C ASP A 5 -11.41 19.36 -3.43
N VAL A 6 -11.75 18.33 -4.22
CA VAL A 6 -13.08 17.68 -4.19
C VAL A 6 -13.09 16.38 -3.38
N ILE A 7 -11.93 15.90 -2.94
CA ILE A 7 -11.82 14.62 -2.20
C ILE A 7 -12.05 14.88 -0.69
N PRO A 8 -13.00 14.18 -0.04
CA PRO A 8 -13.21 14.28 1.40
C PRO A 8 -11.91 14.05 2.17
N HIS A 9 -11.71 14.78 3.27
CA HIS A 9 -10.49 14.67 4.08
C HIS A 9 -10.20 13.23 4.51
N GLU A 10 -11.21 12.51 4.98
CA GLU A 10 -11.11 11.10 5.36
C GLU A 10 -10.63 10.20 4.20
N THR A 11 -11.08 10.47 2.98
CA THR A 11 -10.64 9.73 1.79
C THR A 11 -9.16 10.01 1.48
N LYS A 12 -8.70 11.24 1.68
CA LYS A 12 -7.27 11.59 1.53
C LYS A 12 -6.42 10.88 2.57
N GLU A 13 -6.86 10.82 3.82
CA GLU A 13 -6.15 10.10 4.89
C GLU A 13 -6.06 8.60 4.59
N LYS A 14 -7.16 7.98 4.16
CA LYS A 14 -7.17 6.56 3.75
C LYS A 14 -6.26 6.29 2.55
N LEU A 15 -6.20 7.22 1.60
CA LEU A 15 -5.30 7.10 0.45
C LEU A 15 -3.84 7.24 0.89
N GLN A 16 -3.52 8.22 1.73
CA GLN A 16 -2.17 8.39 2.28
C GLN A 16 -1.74 7.15 3.05
N ARG A 17 -2.64 6.59 3.87
CA ARG A 17 -2.39 5.36 4.61
C ARG A 17 -2.08 4.18 3.69
N LEU A 18 -2.80 4.04 2.58
CA LEU A 18 -2.51 3.01 1.58
C LEU A 18 -1.12 3.18 0.96
N LEU A 19 -0.72 4.43 0.66
CA LEU A 19 0.61 4.73 0.12
C LEU A 19 1.72 4.38 1.12
N ASP A 20 1.53 4.71 2.39
CA ASP A 20 2.52 4.43 3.45
C ASP A 20 2.73 2.92 3.64
N LEU A 21 1.64 2.14 3.61
CA LEU A 21 1.69 0.68 3.67
C LEU A 21 2.35 0.08 2.43
N THR A 22 2.07 0.63 1.24
CA THR A 22 2.75 0.23 0.00
C THR A 22 4.25 0.49 0.06
N ALA A 23 4.67 1.67 0.52
CA ALA A 23 6.08 2.01 0.68
C ALA A 23 6.81 1.10 1.68
N SER A 24 6.10 0.69 2.74
CA SER A 24 6.62 -0.28 3.72
C SER A 24 6.86 -1.66 3.08
N LEU A 25 5.92 -2.14 2.26
CA LEU A 25 6.08 -3.38 1.49
C LEU A 25 7.24 -3.29 0.50
N GLU A 26 7.35 -2.18 -0.24
CA GLU A 26 8.45 -1.94 -1.19
C GLU A 26 9.82 -1.92 -0.51
N ARG A 27 9.92 -1.33 0.68
CA ARG A 27 11.15 -1.33 1.48
C ARG A 27 11.58 -2.75 1.84
N VAL A 28 10.66 -3.59 2.32
CA VAL A 28 10.97 -4.99 2.63
C VAL A 28 11.36 -5.74 1.36
N ASN A 29 10.60 -5.57 0.28
CA ASN A 29 10.90 -6.20 -1.00
C ASN A 29 12.31 -5.83 -1.49
N SER A 30 12.69 -4.55 -1.43
CA SER A 30 14.03 -4.08 -1.79
C SER A 30 15.12 -4.77 -0.97
N LYS A 31 14.94 -4.87 0.36
CA LYS A 31 15.89 -5.59 1.23
C LYS A 31 16.06 -7.04 0.80
N VAL A 32 14.94 -7.75 0.60
CA VAL A 32 14.94 -9.16 0.15
C VAL A 32 15.64 -9.31 -1.19
N MET A 33 15.30 -8.47 -2.18
CA MET A 33 15.87 -8.52 -3.53
C MET A 33 17.38 -8.25 -3.57
N HIS A 34 17.89 -7.46 -2.63
CA HIS A 34 19.31 -7.11 -2.53
C HIS A 34 20.07 -7.91 -1.46
N GLY A 35 19.49 -8.98 -0.92
CA GLY A 35 20.13 -9.86 0.06
C GLY A 35 20.36 -9.21 1.43
N GLN A 36 19.64 -8.13 1.74
CA GLN A 36 19.65 -7.49 3.05
C GLN A 36 18.59 -8.13 3.96
N GLN A 37 18.92 -8.30 5.23
CA GLN A 37 17.99 -8.85 6.22
C GLN A 37 16.96 -7.78 6.63
N PRO A 38 15.64 -8.04 6.50
CA PRO A 38 14.62 -7.18 7.10
C PRO A 38 14.75 -7.13 8.63
N THR A 39 14.50 -5.97 9.22
CA THR A 39 14.56 -5.76 10.67
C THR A 39 13.28 -6.24 11.35
N THR A 40 13.31 -6.39 12.67
CA THR A 40 12.11 -6.68 13.46
C THR A 40 11.01 -5.64 13.24
N GLU A 41 11.39 -4.36 13.13
CA GLU A 41 10.46 -3.26 12.86
C GLU A 41 9.76 -3.44 11.49
N ASP A 42 10.51 -3.83 10.45
CA ASP A 42 9.91 -4.12 9.14
C ASP A 42 8.82 -5.20 9.24
N PHE A 43 9.07 -6.27 10.01
CA PHE A 43 8.09 -7.35 10.21
C PHE A 43 6.88 -6.92 11.04
N GLN A 44 7.08 -6.06 12.05
CA GLN A 44 5.98 -5.52 12.85
C GLN A 44 5.05 -4.66 11.97
N LEU A 45 5.62 -3.73 11.19
CA LEU A 45 4.87 -2.87 10.28
C LEU A 45 4.09 -3.68 9.24
N LEU A 46 4.70 -4.73 8.66
CA LEU A 46 4.02 -5.63 7.75
C LEU A 46 2.87 -6.40 8.41
N GLY A 47 3.07 -6.86 9.64
CA GLY A 47 2.06 -7.61 10.39
C GLY A 47 0.84 -6.76 10.73
N GLU A 48 1.06 -5.57 11.26
CA GLU A 48 0.02 -4.63 11.69
C GLU A 48 -0.80 -4.11 10.50
N GLY A 49 -0.12 -3.77 9.40
CA GLY A 49 -0.75 -3.20 8.21
C GLY A 49 -1.47 -4.21 7.31
N ARG A 50 -1.27 -5.53 7.49
CA ARG A 50 -1.69 -6.54 6.50
C ARG A 50 -3.18 -6.53 6.20
N ARG A 51 -4.02 -6.48 7.24
CA ARG A 51 -5.49 -6.50 7.06
C ARG A 51 -5.96 -5.18 6.48
N GLU A 52 -5.51 -4.07 7.08
CA GLU A 52 -5.83 -2.71 6.65
C GLU A 52 -5.47 -2.46 5.18
N PHE A 53 -4.33 -2.95 4.73
CA PHE A 53 -3.89 -2.83 3.35
C PHE A 53 -4.88 -3.45 2.35
N GLY A 54 -5.38 -4.66 2.64
CA GLY A 54 -6.37 -5.33 1.82
C GLY A 54 -7.71 -4.58 1.80
N ASP A 55 -8.14 -4.09 2.96
CA ASP A 55 -9.38 -3.30 3.10
C ASP A 55 -9.29 -1.98 2.30
N LEU A 56 -8.14 -1.30 2.34
CA LEU A 56 -7.89 -0.06 1.60
C LEU A 56 -7.82 -0.30 0.07
N ILE A 57 -7.15 -1.37 -0.38
CA ILE A 57 -7.15 -1.76 -1.81
C ILE A 57 -8.58 -1.96 -2.30
N ALA A 58 -9.39 -2.70 -1.53
CA ALA A 58 -10.79 -2.96 -1.87
C ALA A 58 -11.63 -1.67 -1.87
N LEU A 59 -11.44 -0.81 -0.86
CA LEU A 59 -12.11 0.48 -0.73
C LEU A 59 -11.87 1.38 -1.96
N PHE A 60 -10.63 1.45 -2.45
CA PHE A 60 -10.27 2.24 -3.63
C PHE A 60 -10.54 1.51 -4.96
N GLY A 61 -11.09 0.29 -4.92
CA GLY A 61 -11.39 -0.48 -6.12
C GLY A 61 -10.15 -0.83 -6.94
N LEU A 62 -8.97 -0.85 -6.33
CA LEU A 62 -7.72 -1.19 -6.98
C LEU A 62 -7.74 -2.70 -7.26
N ARG A 63 -7.90 -3.06 -8.53
CA ARG A 63 -7.80 -4.45 -8.98
C ARG A 63 -6.42 -4.67 -9.57
N PRO A 64 -5.89 -5.91 -9.49
CA PRO A 64 -4.78 -6.28 -10.35
C PRO A 64 -5.14 -5.87 -11.79
N PRO A 65 -4.20 -5.35 -12.59
CA PRO A 65 -4.44 -5.18 -14.01
C PRO A 65 -4.92 -6.53 -14.53
N GLY A 66 -6.18 -6.59 -14.95
CA GLY A 66 -6.69 -7.81 -15.57
C GLY A 66 -5.79 -8.14 -16.74
N ASN A 67 -5.57 -9.42 -17.03
CA ASN A 67 -5.13 -9.83 -18.35
C ASN A 67 -6.24 -9.41 -19.33
N SER A 68 -6.32 -8.13 -19.69
CA SER A 68 -7.09 -7.61 -20.82
C SER A 68 -6.34 -8.00 -22.10
N LEU A 69 -6.29 -9.31 -22.31
CA LEU A 69 -6.06 -10.01 -23.55
C LEU A 69 -7.20 -11.03 -23.62
N SER A 70 -8.39 -10.54 -23.94
CA SER A 70 -9.55 -11.33 -24.39
C SER A 70 -10.41 -10.43 -25.24
#